data_AF-A0A086LM66-F1
#
_entry.id   AF-A0A086LM66-F1
#
_cell.length_a   1.000
_cell.length_b   1.000
_cell.length_c   1.000
_cell.angle_alpha   90.00
_cell.angle_beta   90.00
_cell.angle_gamma   90.00
#
_symmetry.space_group_name_H-M   'P 1'
#
loop_
_entity.id
_entity.type
_entity.pdbx_description
1 polymer ?
#
loop_
_entity_poly.entity_id
_entity_poly.type
_entity_poly.pdbx_seq_one_letter_code
_entity_poly.pdbx_strand_id
1 'polypeptide(L)' 'KFALQEAFFHVLTKRACICPNIGFMEQLCAYEREMRDHCSVCMFKYTDWYTADCSYRPAIPDLEP' A
#
# COMPACT_ATOMS: atom_id res chain seq x y z
N LYS A 1 4.17 12.16 -12.57
CA LYS A 1 3.30 11.02 -12.21
C LYS A 1 3.48 10.77 -10.71
N PHE A 2 2.46 10.33 -9.97
CA PHE A 2 2.58 9.97 -8.55
C PHE A 2 3.06 8.53 -8.37
N ALA A 3 3.83 8.25 -7.32
CA ALA A 3 4.20 6.90 -6.90
C ALA A 3 2.98 6.18 -6.30
N LEU A 4 2.99 4.84 -6.29
CA LEU A 4 1.91 4.03 -5.74
C LEU A 4 1.66 4.36 -4.26
N GLN A 5 2.74 4.52 -3.48
CA GLN A 5 2.66 4.91 -2.08
C GLN A 5 1.92 6.26 -1.90
N GLU A 6 2.26 7.27 -2.70
CA GLU A 6 1.60 8.58 -2.68
C GLU A 6 0.12 8.47 -3.07
N ALA A 7 -0.19 7.67 -4.11
CA ALA A 7 -1.56 7.44 -4.54
C ALA A 7 -2.38 6.71 -3.47
N PHE A 8 -1.80 5.71 -2.81
CA PHE A 8 -2.42 4.98 -1.71
C PHE A 8 -2.74 5.91 -0.55
N PHE A 9 -1.78 6.71 -0.09
CA PHE A 9 -2.00 7.68 0.99
C PHE A 9 -3.01 8.76 0.60
N HIS A 10 -3.01 9.22 -0.66
CA HIS A 10 -4.02 10.16 -1.14
C HIS A 10 -5.44 9.61 -1.01
N VAL A 11 -5.66 8.34 -1.37
CA VAL A 11 -6.99 7.71 -1.24
C VAL A 11 -7.30 7.44 0.23
N LEU A 12 -6.33 7.02 1.04
CA LEU A 12 -6.50 6.74 2.47
C LEU A 12 -6.98 7.97 3.23
N THR A 13 -6.41 9.14 2.94
CA THR A 13 -6.83 10.42 3.58
C THR A 13 -8.28 10.80 3.28
N LYS A 14 -8.83 10.36 2.15
CA LYS A 14 -10.23 10.61 1.74
C LYS A 14 -11.18 9.49 2.18
N ARG A 15 -10.68 8.28 2.33
CA ARG A 15 -11.45 7.09 2.70
C ARG A 15 -10.60 6.21 3.62
N ALA A 16 -10.68 6.47 4.92
CA ALA A 16 -9.87 5.79 5.94
C ALA A 16 -10.09 4.25 5.99
N CYS A 17 -11.17 3.74 5.42
CA CYS A 17 -11.47 2.32 5.37
C CYS A 17 -10.87 1.60 4.14
N ILE A 18 -10.07 2.26 3.29
CA ILE A 18 -9.42 1.53 2.20
C ILE A 18 -8.47 0.49 2.76
N CYS A 19 -8.55 -0.70 2.18
CA CYS A 19 -7.69 -1.82 2.51
C CYS A 19 -7.69 -2.76 1.30
N PRO A 20 -6.93 -2.45 0.23
CA PRO A 20 -6.78 -3.37 -0.89
C PRO A 20 -6.37 -4.76 -0.37
N ASN A 21 -6.99 -5.82 -0.87
CA ASN A 21 -6.49 -7.15 -0.52
C ASN A 21 -5.06 -7.34 -1.09
N ILE A 22 -4.35 -8.36 -0.58
CA ILE A 22 -2.96 -8.64 -0.95
C ILE A 22 -2.82 -8.75 -2.48
N GLY A 23 -3.69 -9.51 -3.15
CA GLY A 23 -3.63 -9.70 -4.60
C GLY A 23 -3.83 -8.40 -5.40
N PHE A 24 -4.70 -7.50 -4.95
CA PHE A 24 -4.84 -6.17 -5.58
C PHE A 24 -3.59 -5.31 -5.37
N MET A 25 -3.00 -5.32 -4.17
CA MET A 25 -1.77 -4.54 -3.93
C MET A 25 -0.60 -5.10 -4.73
N GLU A 26 -0.50 -6.42 -4.90
CA GLU A 26 0.51 -7.05 -5.79
C GLU A 26 0.37 -6.59 -7.23
N GLN A 27 -0.86 -6.53 -7.76
CA GLN A 27 -1.12 -6.03 -9.11
C GLN A 27 -0.74 -4.55 -9.26
N LEU A 28 -1.03 -3.72 -8.26
CA LEU A 28 -0.62 -2.32 -8.24
C LEU A 28 0.91 -2.17 -8.20
N CYS A 29 1.60 -3.00 -7.41
CA CYS A 29 3.06 -3.03 -7.36
C CYS A 29 3.66 -3.50 -8.70
N ALA A 30 3.07 -4.50 -9.35
CA ALA A 30 3.48 -4.96 -10.67
C ALA A 30 3.34 -3.85 -11.72
N TYR A 31 2.19 -3.17 -11.72
CA TYR A 31 1.95 -2.01 -12.58
C TYR A 31 2.97 -0.88 -12.34
N GLU A 32 3.30 -0.57 -11.08
CA GLU A 32 4.30 0.46 -10.80
C GLU A 32 5.69 0.08 -11.33
N ARG A 33 6.11 -1.19 -11.15
CA ARG A 33 7.37 -1.71 -11.69
C ARG A 33 7.42 -1.61 -13.21
N GLU A 34 6.33 -1.93 -13.91
CA GLU A 34 6.24 -1.77 -15.37
C GLU A 34 6.36 -0.32 -15.81
N MET A 35 5.90 0.64 -14.99
CA MET A 35 5.90 2.06 -15.33
C MET A 35 7.16 2.82 -14.89
N ARG A 36 7.93 2.29 -13.93
CA ARG A 36 9.02 3.01 -13.23
C ARG A 36 10.27 2.20 -12.92
N ASP A 37 10.33 0.91 -13.25
CA ASP A 37 11.40 -0.04 -12.88
C ASP A 37 11.63 -0.22 -11.36
N HIS A 38 10.79 0.39 -10.52
CA HIS A 38 10.83 0.23 -9.07
C HIS A 38 9.41 0.22 -8.48
N CYS A 39 9.29 -0.25 -7.24
CA CYS A 39 8.04 -0.21 -6.47
C CYS A 39 8.27 0.65 -5.22
N SER A 40 7.37 1.59 -4.97
CA SER A 40 7.38 2.48 -3.81
C SER A 40 6.73 1.86 -2.57
N VAL A 41 6.07 0.70 -2.73
CA VAL A 41 5.43 -0.04 -1.64
C VAL A 41 6.23 -1.30 -1.31
N CYS A 42 6.59 -1.45 -0.03
CA CYS A 42 7.13 -2.69 0.52
C CYS A 42 6.00 -3.68 0.80
N MET A 43 5.88 -4.73 -0.02
CA MET A 43 4.82 -5.75 0.15
C MET A 43 4.92 -6.54 1.45
N PHE A 44 6.13 -6.68 2.01
CA PHE A 44 6.31 -7.31 3.32
C PHE A 44 5.63 -6.47 4.42
N LYS A 45 5.94 -5.17 4.50
CA LYS A 45 5.31 -4.26 5.46
C LYS A 45 3.80 -4.10 5.21
N TYR A 46 3.38 -4.07 3.95
CA TYR A 46 1.96 -4.03 3.60
C TYR A 46 1.21 -5.26 4.11
N THR A 47 1.78 -6.46 3.94
CA THR A 47 1.17 -7.71 4.39
C THR A 47 1.10 -7.79 5.91
N ASP A 48 2.14 -7.35 6.60
CA ASP A 48 2.16 -7.23 8.06
C ASP A 48 1.04 -6.29 8.54
N TRP A 49 0.94 -5.10 7.95
CA TRP A 49 -0.15 -4.16 8.25
C TRP A 49 -1.55 -4.71 7.91
N TYR A 50 -1.70 -5.39 6.78
CA TYR A 50 -2.97 -5.95 6.33
C TYR A 50 -3.47 -7.09 7.23
N THR A 51 -2.55 -7.86 7.82
CA THR A 51 -2.85 -9.01 8.68
C THR A 51 -2.87 -8.66 10.18
N ALA A 52 -2.35 -7.50 10.57
CA ALA A 52 -2.38 -7.02 11.94
C ALA A 52 -3.81 -6.97 12.52
N ASP A 53 -3.96 -7.35 13.78
CA ASP A 53 -5.21 -7.20 14.54
C ASP A 53 -5.69 -5.75 14.45
N CYS A 54 -6.98 -5.56 14.13
CA CYS A 54 -7.59 -4.24 13.95
C CYS A 54 -7.41 -3.32 15.16
N SER A 55 -7.24 -3.88 16.36
CA SER A 55 -7.04 -3.14 17.61
C SER A 55 -5.65 -2.50 17.70
N TYR A 56 -4.67 -3.02 16.96
CA TYR A 56 -3.26 -2.58 16.97
C TYR A 56 -2.77 -2.08 15.62
N ARG A 57 -3.58 -2.21 14.57
CA ARG A 57 -3.24 -1.76 13.23
C ARG A 57 -3.14 -0.24 13.18
N PRO A 58 -1.98 0.33 12.81
CA PRO A 58 -1.86 1.78 12.69
C PRO A 58 -2.75 2.30 11.56
N ALA A 59 -3.35 3.48 11.75
CA ALA A 59 -4.22 4.10 10.74
C ALA A 59 -3.48 4.42 9.43
N ILE A 60 -2.17 4.67 9.51
CA ILE A 60 -1.28 4.91 8.37
C ILE A 60 -0.20 3.82 8.41
N PRO A 61 -0.10 2.97 7.37
CA PRO A 61 0.96 1.97 7.30
C PRO A 61 2.32 2.60 6.97
N ASP A 62 3.39 2.02 7.53
CA ASP A 62 4.73 2.17 6.98
C ASP A 62 4.85 1.30 5.72
N LEU A 63 5.09 1.92 4.57
CA LEU A 63 5.17 1.26 3.27
C LEU A 63 6.54 1.45 2.61
N GLU A 64 7.49 2.11 3.28
CA GLU A 64 8.78 2.42 2.68
C GLU A 64 9.58 1.13 2.38
N PRO A 65 10.23 1.02 1.20
CA PRO A 65 11.02 -0.15 0.79
C PRO A 65 12.11 -0.58 1.76
#